data_AF-A0A0B2UCB9-F1
#
_entry.id   AF-A0A0B2UCB9-F1
#
_cell.length_a   1.000
_cell.length_b   1.000
_cell.length_c   1.000
_cell.angle_alpha   90.00
_cell.angle_beta   90.00
_cell.angle_gamma   90.00
#
_symmetry.space_group_name_H-M   'P 1'
#
loop_
_entity.id
_entity.type
_entity.pdbx_description
1 polymer ?
#
loop_
_entity_poly.entity_id
_entity_poly.type
_entity_poly.pdbx_seq_one_letter_code
_entity_poly.pdbx_strand_id
1 'polypeptide(L)'
;MSQSTGAPSLFDDGQIGTGGNNNSQSQAKLQAINLIDLLHDGFYLVFLIRNQYVPADAQQFREKILNLLHQFEQQAKKLQFSADDIHDSKYAFCALIDETIVTQQDPSYFNLQNAWLISPLQLSLFGSQLAGYRFFEILEQLRSRGKERLAAL
;
A
#
# COMPACT_ATOMS: atom_id res chain seq x y z
N MET A 1 31.98 10.80 59.72
CA MET A 1 30.76 10.15 59.21
C MET A 1 30.49 10.69 57.80
N SER A 2 30.76 9.89 56.76
CA SER A 2 30.26 9.98 55.36
C SER A 2 31.24 9.21 54.43
N GLN A 3 31.16 7.89 54.40
CA GLN A 3 30.53 7.06 53.34
C GLN A 3 31.11 7.29 51.93
N SER A 4 31.83 6.28 51.45
CA SER A 4 32.30 6.11 50.07
C SER A 4 31.16 5.67 49.16
N THR A 5 30.82 6.46 48.15
CA THR A 5 29.92 6.05 47.06
C THR A 5 30.72 5.40 45.95
N GLY A 6 30.87 4.08 46.03
CA GLY A 6 31.38 3.25 44.96
C GLY A 6 30.40 3.22 43.78
N ALA A 7 30.90 3.48 42.58
CA ALA A 7 30.15 3.26 41.35
C ALA A 7 29.93 1.74 41.16
N PRO A 8 28.71 1.26 40.88
CA PRO A 8 28.49 -0.15 40.63
C PRO A 8 29.06 -0.54 39.26
N SER A 9 30.07 -1.40 39.28
CA SER A 9 30.72 -1.97 38.10
C SER A 9 29.86 -3.08 37.50
N LEU A 10 29.66 -3.05 36.18
CA LEU A 10 28.75 -3.92 35.41
C LEU A 10 29.33 -5.33 35.13
N PHE A 11 30.46 -5.70 35.72
CA PHE A 11 31.23 -6.88 35.28
C PHE A 11 31.70 -7.82 36.40
N ASP A 12 31.16 -7.74 37.62
CA ASP A 12 31.76 -8.43 38.77
C ASP A 12 31.20 -9.83 39.10
N ASP A 13 30.02 -10.23 38.61
CA ASP A 13 29.37 -11.39 39.23
C ASP A 13 29.14 -12.57 38.30
N GLY A 14 30.18 -13.00 37.57
CA GLY A 14 30.48 -14.40 37.20
C GLY A 14 29.35 -15.41 36.85
N GLN A 15 28.15 -14.96 36.52
CA GLN A 15 26.95 -15.76 36.36
C GLN A 15 26.72 -15.95 34.87
N ILE A 16 27.27 -17.05 34.38
CA ILE A 16 26.90 -17.68 33.12
C ILE A 16 25.40 -18.02 33.24
N GLY A 17 24.57 -17.12 32.72
CA GLY A 17 23.12 -17.29 32.65
C GLY A 17 22.73 -18.39 31.68
N THR A 18 22.62 -19.62 32.20
CA THR A 18 21.81 -20.67 31.60
C THR A 18 20.34 -20.30 31.71
N GLY A 19 19.65 -20.23 30.57
CA GLY A 19 18.19 -20.38 30.51
C GLY A 19 17.34 -19.15 30.80
N GLY A 20 17.22 -18.27 29.80
CA GLY A 20 16.12 -17.31 29.69
C GLY A 20 15.75 -17.15 28.22
N ASN A 21 14.55 -17.59 27.85
CA ASN A 21 14.00 -17.59 26.49
C ASN A 21 14.33 -16.32 25.68
N ASN A 22 15.30 -16.41 24.77
CA ASN A 22 15.55 -15.41 23.72
C ASN A 22 14.61 -15.57 22.51
N ASN A 23 13.46 -16.24 22.66
CA ASN A 23 12.46 -16.36 21.59
C ASN A 23 11.62 -15.08 21.38
N SER A 24 11.82 -14.04 22.18
CA SER A 24 11.04 -12.80 22.06
C SER A 24 11.75 -11.69 21.25
N GLN A 25 12.99 -11.88 20.82
CA GLN A 25 13.73 -10.85 20.05
C GLN A 25 13.95 -11.21 18.57
N SER A 26 13.67 -12.45 18.16
CA SER A 26 13.77 -12.88 16.75
C SER A 26 12.48 -12.68 15.94
N GLN A 27 11.40 -12.20 16.57
CA GLN A 27 10.10 -11.97 15.90
C GLN A 27 9.88 -10.53 15.39
N ALA A 28 10.77 -9.60 15.70
CA ALA A 28 10.58 -8.17 15.36
C ALA A 28 11.03 -7.77 13.93
N LYS A 29 11.32 -8.72 13.03
CA LYS A 29 11.86 -8.39 11.69
C LYS A 29 11.50 -9.35 10.57
N LEU A 30 10.29 -9.93 10.62
CA LEU A 30 9.58 -10.32 9.40
C LEU A 30 8.35 -9.42 9.34
N GLN A 31 8.48 -8.27 8.68
CA GLN A 31 7.30 -7.52 8.28
C GLN A 31 6.43 -8.47 7.46
N ALA A 32 5.27 -8.86 7.99
CA ALA A 32 4.31 -9.63 7.22
C ALA A 32 3.93 -8.77 6.01
N ILE A 33 4.14 -9.31 4.80
CA ILE A 33 3.81 -8.65 3.54
C ILE A 33 2.34 -8.20 3.63
N ASN A 34 2.09 -6.91 3.45
CA ASN A 34 0.75 -6.31 3.49
C ASN A 34 0.28 -5.93 2.06
N LEU A 35 -0.97 -5.47 1.92
CA LEU A 35 -1.53 -5.13 0.59
C LEU A 35 -0.85 -3.91 -0.07
N ILE A 36 -0.30 -2.99 0.73
CA ILE A 36 0.49 -1.85 0.22
C ILE A 36 1.78 -2.36 -0.43
N ASP A 37 2.45 -3.33 0.18
CA ASP A 37 3.67 -3.94 -0.37
C ASP A 37 3.39 -4.60 -1.73
N LEU A 38 2.23 -5.26 -1.87
CA LEU A 38 1.82 -5.88 -3.14
C LEU A 38 1.44 -4.86 -4.23
N LEU A 39 1.03 -3.64 -3.83
CA LEU A 39 0.70 -2.53 -4.73
C LEU A 39 1.88 -1.59 -4.97
N HIS A 40 3.06 -1.86 -4.40
CA HIS A 40 4.22 -0.98 -4.46
C HIS A 40 4.53 -0.51 -5.89
N ASP A 41 4.59 -1.42 -6.85
CA ASP A 41 4.87 -1.10 -8.25
C ASP A 41 3.78 -0.24 -8.89
N GLY A 42 2.53 -0.42 -8.49
CA GLY A 42 1.41 0.43 -8.89
C GLY A 42 1.55 1.84 -8.31
N PHE A 43 1.82 1.95 -7.01
CA PHE A 43 2.02 3.24 -6.35
C PHE A 43 3.25 3.99 -6.89
N TYR A 44 4.28 3.27 -7.30
CA TYR A 44 5.42 3.86 -7.99
C TYR A 44 5.00 4.53 -9.32
N LEU A 45 4.10 3.93 -10.10
CA LEU A 45 3.57 4.58 -11.31
C LEU A 45 2.78 5.85 -10.99
N VAL A 46 1.92 5.82 -9.94
CA VAL A 46 1.22 7.02 -9.46
C VAL A 46 2.23 8.11 -9.09
N PHE A 47 3.28 7.75 -8.35
CA PHE A 47 4.36 8.67 -7.95
C PHE A 47 5.07 9.30 -9.16
N LEU A 48 5.36 8.52 -10.21
CA LEU A 48 5.93 9.04 -11.45
C LEU A 48 5.04 10.10 -12.11
N ILE A 49 3.73 9.82 -12.26
CA ILE A 49 2.79 10.79 -12.85
C ILE A 49 2.73 12.07 -12.00
N ARG A 50 2.67 11.94 -10.67
CA ARG A 50 2.70 13.12 -9.78
C ARG A 50 3.97 13.95 -9.94
N ASN A 51 5.10 13.31 -10.25
CA ASN A 51 6.39 13.95 -10.50
C ASN A 51 6.62 14.31 -11.98
N GLN A 52 5.55 14.53 -12.74
CA GLN A 52 5.59 15.05 -14.10
C GLN A 52 6.27 14.13 -15.12
N TYR A 53 6.34 12.82 -14.83
CA TYR A 53 6.67 11.83 -15.85
C TYR A 53 5.44 11.58 -16.73
N VAL A 54 5.62 11.76 -18.04
CA VAL A 54 4.60 11.49 -19.05
C VAL A 54 4.91 10.17 -19.76
N PRO A 55 4.03 9.15 -19.67
CA PRO A 55 4.18 7.93 -20.45
C PRO A 55 4.18 8.21 -21.95
N ALA A 56 5.11 7.60 -22.68
CA ALA A 56 5.22 7.77 -24.13
C ALA A 56 4.03 7.19 -24.91
N ASP A 57 3.42 6.11 -24.40
CA ASP A 57 2.26 5.44 -25.00
C ASP A 57 1.21 5.17 -23.92
N ALA A 58 0.02 5.77 -24.11
CA ALA A 58 -1.08 5.67 -23.17
C ALA A 58 -1.66 4.26 -23.05
N GLN A 59 -1.72 3.50 -24.14
CA GLN A 59 -2.29 2.15 -24.12
C GLN A 59 -1.33 1.15 -23.50
N GLN A 60 -0.05 1.21 -23.85
CA GLN A 60 0.96 0.37 -23.18
C GLN A 60 1.01 0.68 -21.67
N PHE A 61 0.87 1.94 -21.29
CA PHE A 61 0.80 2.33 -19.88
C PHE A 61 -0.44 1.75 -19.17
N ARG A 62 -1.61 1.82 -19.83
CA ARG A 62 -2.85 1.22 -19.32
C ARG A 62 -2.73 -0.29 -19.15
N GLU A 63 -2.21 -0.99 -20.16
CA GLU A 63 -1.98 -2.44 -20.11
C GLU A 63 -1.03 -2.83 -18.98
N LYS A 64 0.03 -2.04 -18.76
CA LYS A 64 0.95 -2.25 -17.63
C LYS A 64 0.22 -2.18 -16.29
N ILE A 65 -0.67 -1.20 -16.10
CA ILE A 65 -1.46 -1.07 -14.86
C ILE A 65 -2.42 -2.25 -14.69
N LEU A 66 -3.12 -2.66 -15.76
CA LEU A 66 -4.01 -3.83 -15.72
C LEU A 66 -3.25 -5.12 -15.34
N ASN A 67 -2.05 -5.31 -15.88
CA ASN A 67 -1.19 -6.44 -15.53
C ASN A 67 -0.73 -6.39 -14.07
N LEU A 68 -0.36 -5.21 -13.55
CA LEU A 68 -0.02 -5.04 -12.13
C LEU A 68 -1.21 -5.37 -11.21
N LEU A 69 -2.41 -4.89 -11.54
CA LEU A 69 -3.63 -5.20 -10.79
C LEU A 69 -3.97 -6.70 -10.81
N HIS A 70 -3.74 -7.36 -11.94
CA HIS A 70 -3.91 -8.81 -12.06
C HIS A 70 -2.90 -9.58 -11.19
N GLN A 71 -1.63 -9.19 -11.22
CA GLN A 71 -0.58 -9.78 -10.41
C GLN A 71 -0.82 -9.56 -8.91
N PHE A 72 -1.21 -8.33 -8.52
CA PHE A 72 -1.63 -8.00 -7.16
C PHE A 72 -2.70 -8.96 -6.66
N GLU A 73 -3.79 -9.14 -7.43
CA GLU A 73 -4.90 -10.01 -7.05
C GLU A 73 -4.46 -11.47 -6.89
N GLN A 74 -3.63 -11.98 -7.81
CA GLN A 74 -3.09 -13.34 -7.70
C GLN A 74 -2.21 -13.52 -6.47
N GLN A 75 -1.33 -12.56 -6.17
CA GLN A 75 -0.43 -12.62 -5.02
C GLN A 75 -1.19 -12.50 -3.70
N ALA A 76 -2.15 -11.56 -3.61
CA ALA A 76 -2.96 -11.38 -2.42
C ALA A 76 -3.82 -12.61 -2.11
N LYS A 77 -4.39 -13.26 -3.13
CA LYS A 77 -5.10 -14.54 -2.99
C LYS A 77 -4.19 -15.66 -2.46
N LYS A 78 -2.95 -15.76 -2.96
CA LYS A 78 -1.96 -16.74 -2.47
C LYS A 78 -1.59 -16.51 -1.01
N LEU A 79 -1.56 -15.24 -0.58
CA LEU A 79 -1.31 -14.83 0.79
C LEU A 79 -2.57 -14.85 1.68
N GLN A 80 -3.69 -15.38 1.17
CA GLN A 80 -4.96 -15.55 1.89
C GLN A 80 -5.61 -14.26 2.41
N PHE A 81 -5.36 -13.12 1.76
CA PHE A 81 -6.14 -11.91 2.00
C PHE A 81 -7.61 -12.13 1.60
N SER A 82 -8.53 -11.46 2.30
CA SER A 82 -9.96 -11.60 2.03
C SER A 82 -10.31 -11.04 0.64
N ALA A 83 -11.35 -11.60 0.01
CA ALA A 83 -11.82 -11.11 -1.29
C ALA A 83 -12.24 -9.63 -1.22
N ASP A 84 -12.84 -9.21 -0.09
CA ASP A 84 -13.24 -7.83 0.16
C ASP A 84 -12.03 -6.90 0.25
N ASP A 85 -10.97 -7.28 0.98
CA ASP A 85 -9.76 -6.45 1.09
C ASP A 85 -9.07 -6.28 -0.26
N ILE A 86 -9.01 -7.36 -1.05
CA ILE A 86 -8.46 -7.32 -2.40
C ILE A 86 -9.30 -6.41 -3.30
N HIS A 87 -10.63 -6.52 -3.21
CA HIS A 87 -11.55 -5.70 -3.99
C HIS A 87 -11.41 -4.21 -3.65
N ASP A 88 -11.49 -3.87 -2.36
CA ASP A 88 -11.45 -2.50 -1.87
C ASP A 88 -10.08 -1.85 -2.13
N SER A 89 -8.99 -2.62 -2.02
CA SER A 89 -7.64 -2.12 -2.37
C SER A 89 -7.49 -1.83 -3.87
N LYS A 90 -8.00 -2.71 -4.75
CA LYS A 90 -8.03 -2.44 -6.20
C LYS A 90 -8.88 -1.22 -6.51
N TYR A 91 -10.04 -1.10 -5.84
CA TYR A 91 -10.94 0.02 -5.99
C TYR A 91 -10.24 1.34 -5.65
N ALA A 92 -9.64 1.42 -4.47
CA ALA A 92 -8.89 2.58 -4.00
C ALA A 92 -7.77 2.97 -4.98
N PHE A 93 -6.96 2.00 -5.41
CA PHE A 93 -5.90 2.24 -6.39
C PHE A 93 -6.43 2.80 -7.72
N CYS A 94 -7.51 2.22 -8.26
CA CYS A 94 -8.08 2.69 -9.51
C CYS A 94 -8.64 4.11 -9.39
N ALA A 95 -9.28 4.43 -8.25
CA ALA A 95 -9.75 5.79 -7.99
C ALA A 95 -8.59 6.79 -7.98
N LEU A 96 -7.51 6.44 -7.27
CA LEU A 96 -6.31 7.27 -7.14
C LEU A 96 -5.64 7.54 -8.49
N ILE A 97 -5.37 6.50 -9.30
CA ILE A 97 -4.65 6.71 -10.58
C ILE A 97 -5.52 7.44 -11.61
N ASP A 98 -6.83 7.16 -11.67
CA ASP A 98 -7.76 7.87 -12.54
C ASP A 98 -7.79 9.36 -12.19
N GLU A 99 -7.92 9.69 -10.90
CA GLU A 99 -7.88 11.07 -10.42
C GLU A 99 -6.51 11.72 -10.69
N THR A 100 -5.42 10.98 -10.45
CA THR A 100 -4.06 11.48 -10.67
C THR A 100 -3.82 11.88 -12.13
N ILE A 101 -4.36 11.12 -13.09
CA ILE A 101 -4.21 11.42 -14.53
C ILE A 101 -5.11 12.60 -14.93
N VAL A 102 -6.38 12.59 -14.53
CA VAL A 102 -7.33 13.64 -14.96
C VAL A 102 -7.02 15.01 -14.35
N THR A 103 -6.36 15.06 -13.20
CA THR A 103 -6.01 16.31 -12.51
C THR A 103 -4.71 16.96 -12.99
N GLN A 104 -3.96 16.31 -13.89
CA GLN A 104 -2.76 16.93 -14.47
C GLN A 104 -3.13 18.19 -15.28
N GLN A 105 -2.38 19.27 -15.06
CA GLN A 105 -2.62 20.56 -15.73
C GLN A 105 -1.60 20.86 -16.84
N ASP A 106 -0.45 20.16 -16.83
CA ASP A 106 0.58 20.34 -17.85
C ASP A 106 0.07 19.83 -19.22
N PRO A 107 0.14 20.63 -20.30
CA PRO A 107 -0.34 20.24 -21.63
C PRO A 107 0.30 18.97 -22.20
N SER A 108 1.48 18.57 -21.72
CA SER A 108 2.13 17.31 -22.13
C SER A 108 1.30 16.07 -21.81
N TYR A 109 0.37 16.14 -20.84
CA TYR A 109 -0.56 15.05 -20.50
C TYR A 109 -1.77 14.94 -21.43
N PHE A 110 -1.98 15.87 -22.37
CA PHE A 110 -3.19 15.92 -23.20
C PHE A 110 -3.47 14.59 -23.92
N ASN A 111 -2.45 13.95 -24.48
CA ASN A 111 -2.61 12.66 -25.17
C ASN A 111 -2.97 11.53 -24.20
N LEU A 112 -2.34 11.48 -23.03
CA LEU A 112 -2.64 10.48 -22.00
C LEU A 112 -4.08 10.66 -21.50
N GLN A 113 -4.46 11.89 -21.14
CA GLN A 113 -5.78 12.20 -20.59
C GLN A 113 -6.90 11.86 -21.59
N ASN A 114 -6.78 12.27 -22.84
CA ASN A 114 -7.80 11.97 -23.85
C ASN A 114 -7.94 10.46 -24.09
N ALA A 115 -6.84 9.72 -24.15
CA ALA A 115 -6.89 8.27 -24.26
C ALA A 115 -7.51 7.60 -23.02
N TRP A 116 -7.21 8.12 -21.82
CA TRP A 116 -7.66 7.58 -20.54
C TRP A 116 -9.15 7.82 -20.28
N LEU A 117 -9.64 9.03 -20.59
CA LEU A 117 -11.02 9.46 -20.34
C LEU A 117 -12.07 8.69 -21.16
N ILE A 118 -11.67 8.00 -22.24
CA ILE A 118 -12.56 7.12 -23.00
C ILE A 118 -13.08 5.97 -22.12
N SER A 119 -12.21 5.42 -21.27
CA SER A 119 -12.54 4.28 -20.41
C SER A 119 -11.61 4.23 -19.18
N PRO A 120 -11.84 5.12 -18.17
CA PRO A 120 -11.06 5.13 -16.94
C PRO A 120 -11.20 3.79 -16.19
N LEU A 121 -10.25 3.48 -15.30
CA LEU A 121 -10.20 2.18 -14.63
C LEU A 121 -11.42 1.94 -13.72
N GLN A 122 -11.90 2.98 -13.04
CA GLN A 122 -13.12 2.93 -12.24
C GLN A 122 -14.34 2.52 -13.08
N LEU A 123 -14.48 3.06 -14.29
CA LEU A 123 -15.58 2.68 -15.19
C LEU A 123 -15.36 1.27 -15.76
N SER A 124 -14.16 0.98 -16.26
CA SER A 124 -13.89 -0.27 -16.98
C SER A 124 -13.84 -1.50 -16.08
N LEU A 125 -13.42 -1.36 -14.82
CA LEU A 125 -13.30 -2.49 -13.88
C LEU A 125 -14.44 -2.57 -12.87
N PHE A 126 -15.05 -1.43 -12.50
CA PHE A 126 -16.07 -1.37 -11.45
C PHE A 126 -17.41 -0.83 -11.92
N GLY A 127 -17.53 -0.39 -13.19
CA GLY A 127 -18.76 0.20 -13.70
C GLY A 127 -19.17 1.48 -12.98
N SER A 128 -18.24 2.15 -12.30
CA SER A 128 -18.53 3.27 -11.40
C SER A 128 -17.92 4.58 -11.91
N GLN A 129 -18.69 5.65 -11.79
CA GLN A 129 -18.23 7.04 -11.95
C GLN A 129 -18.25 7.80 -10.61
N LEU A 130 -18.63 7.13 -9.51
CA LEU A 130 -18.88 7.74 -8.20
C LEU A 130 -17.74 7.51 -7.22
N ALA A 131 -16.53 7.26 -7.73
CA ALA A 131 -15.38 6.92 -6.90
C ALA A 131 -15.03 7.99 -5.86
N GLY A 132 -15.15 9.27 -6.21
CA GLY A 132 -14.90 10.37 -5.28
C GLY A 132 -15.82 10.40 -4.05
N TYR A 133 -16.98 9.74 -4.09
CA TYR A 133 -17.88 9.61 -2.92
C TYR A 133 -17.77 8.22 -2.29
N ARG A 134 -17.83 7.16 -3.12
CA ARG A 134 -17.78 5.76 -2.66
C ARG A 134 -16.47 5.41 -1.95
N PHE A 135 -15.36 6.01 -2.34
CA PHE A 135 -14.08 5.84 -1.64
C PHE A 135 -14.22 6.16 -0.15
N PHE A 136 -14.83 7.29 0.21
CA PHE A 136 -14.99 7.69 1.60
C PHE A 136 -16.02 6.84 2.34
N GLU A 137 -17.06 6.35 1.67
CA GLU A 137 -17.98 5.39 2.28
C GLU A 137 -17.29 4.07 2.65
N ILE A 138 -16.45 3.55 1.75
CA ILE A 138 -15.64 2.35 2.01
C ILE A 138 -14.66 2.63 3.15
N LEU A 139 -13.99 3.79 3.14
CA LEU A 139 -13.08 4.20 4.21
C LEU A 139 -13.76 4.20 5.59
N GLU A 140 -14.95 4.78 5.72
CA GLU A 140 -15.68 4.78 6.99
C GLU A 140 -16.10 3.38 7.42
N GLN A 141 -16.49 2.50 6.47
CA GLN A 141 -16.79 1.11 6.77
C GLN A 141 -15.56 0.36 7.28
N LEU A 142 -14.39 0.55 6.65
CA LEU A 142 -13.13 -0.05 7.08
C LEU A 142 -12.74 0.43 8.48
N ARG A 143 -12.83 1.74 8.74
CA ARG A 143 -12.60 2.33 10.06
C ARG A 143 -13.52 1.74 11.13
N SER A 144 -14.79 1.47 10.82
CA SER A 144 -15.73 0.86 11.76
C SER A 144 -15.38 -0.58 12.15
N ARG A 145 -14.74 -1.34 11.24
CA ARG A 145 -14.32 -2.74 11.46
C ARG A 145 -12.92 -2.85 12.09
N GLY A 146 -12.14 -1.78 12.07
CA GLY A 146 -10.87 -1.68 12.79
C GLY A 146 -9.87 -2.78 12.41
N LYS A 147 -9.39 -3.53 13.41
CA LYS A 147 -8.34 -4.55 13.24
C LYS A 147 -8.69 -5.63 12.21
N GLU A 148 -9.96 -5.95 12.01
CA GLU A 148 -10.41 -7.01 11.10
C GLU A 148 -10.15 -6.67 9.62
N ARG A 149 -10.17 -5.38 9.27
CA ARG A 149 -10.00 -4.90 7.89
C ARG A 149 -8.81 -3.95 7.73
N LEU A 150 -7.89 -3.95 8.71
CA LEU A 150 -6.76 -3.02 8.77
C LEU A 150 -5.84 -3.13 7.53
N ALA A 151 -5.80 -4.28 6.87
CA ALA A 151 -4.99 -4.46 5.67
C ALA A 151 -5.47 -3.61 4.48
N ALA A 152 -6.76 -3.28 4.41
CA ALA A 152 -7.37 -2.49 3.33
C ALA A 152 -7.63 -1.02 3.72
N LEU A 153 -7.45 -0.67 4.99
CA LEU A 153 -7.57 0.70 5.51
C LEU A 153 -6.31 1.51 5.25
#